data_AF-A0A2M8BI30-F1
#
_entry.id   AF-A0A2M8BI30-F1
#
_cell.length_a   1.000
_cell.length_b   1.000
_cell.length_c   1.000
_cell.angle_alpha   90.00
_cell.angle_beta   90.00
_cell.angle_gamma   90.00
#
_symmetry.space_group_name_H-M   'P 1'
#
loop_
_entity.id
_entity.type
_entity.pdbx_description
1 polymer ?
#
loop_
_entity_poly.entity_id
_entity_poly.type
_entity_poly.pdbx_seq_one_letter_code
_entity_poly.pdbx_strand_id
1 'polypeptide(L)'
;MNTPKPLPSLIKLGRTLLFLSALALCGSAFAQETPPQEPPAAAQVADPSDEVVGHITAMTAIVKDNIDKPELVKELLKTYLQENNKKMTEAGDRFEEKLNGLTPDEAQTYRETLQRKMEKALEDFLATMLDFSERYPEAAKELDVLLQKTVE
;
A
#
# COMPACT_ATOMS: atom_id res chain seq x y z
N MET A 1 5.34 8.31 31.50
CA MET A 1 5.10 7.26 30.49
C MET A 1 4.97 7.96 29.16
N ASN A 2 5.99 7.88 28.30
CA ASN A 2 5.93 8.43 26.94
C ASN A 2 5.12 7.43 26.11
N THR A 3 3.95 7.84 25.62
CA THR A 3 3.26 7.08 24.59
C THR A 3 4.12 7.13 23.32
N PRO A 4 4.41 5.99 22.70
CA PRO A 4 5.14 5.94 21.45
C PRO A 4 4.31 6.64 20.39
N LYS A 5 4.85 7.72 19.81
CA LYS A 5 4.17 8.45 18.74
C LYS A 5 4.40 7.70 17.44
N PRO A 6 3.34 7.43 16.65
CA PRO A 6 3.51 6.87 15.32
C PRO A 6 4.43 7.76 14.47
N LEU A 7 5.35 7.15 13.74
CA LEU A 7 6.31 7.88 12.92
C LEU A 7 5.57 8.69 11.83
N PRO A 8 5.92 9.97 11.62
CA PRO A 8 5.33 10.80 10.56
C PRO A 8 5.43 10.15 9.17
N SER A 9 6.50 9.40 8.95
CA SER A 9 6.76 8.43 7.87
C SER A 9 5.62 7.53 7.49
N LEU A 10 5.30 6.70 8.46
CA LEU A 10 4.30 5.65 8.39
C LEU A 10 2.90 6.24 8.25
N ILE A 11 2.66 7.38 8.88
CA ILE A 11 1.43 8.14 8.67
C ILE A 11 1.38 8.67 7.24
N LYS A 12 2.50 9.17 6.67
CA LYS A 12 2.56 9.68 5.30
C LYS A 12 2.47 8.55 4.27
N LEU A 13 3.15 7.43 4.48
CA LEU A 13 3.17 6.25 3.60
C LEU A 13 1.84 5.49 3.67
N GLY A 14 1.27 5.35 4.87
CA GLY A 14 -0.11 4.93 5.07
C GLY A 14 -1.10 5.91 4.44
N ARG A 15 -0.84 7.22 4.50
CA ARG A 15 -1.65 8.23 3.79
C ARG A 15 -1.43 8.24 2.28
N THR A 16 -0.27 7.86 1.74
CA THR A 16 -0.02 7.71 0.30
C THR A 16 -0.73 6.46 -0.22
N LEU A 17 -0.62 5.35 0.51
CA LEU A 17 -1.40 4.13 0.26
C LEU A 17 -2.91 4.38 0.41
N LEU A 18 -3.33 5.23 1.35
CA LEU A 18 -4.71 5.72 1.46
C LEU A 18 -5.04 6.82 0.43
N PHE A 19 -4.09 7.57 -0.10
CA PHE A 19 -4.33 8.61 -1.11
C PHE A 19 -4.61 7.98 -2.48
N LEU A 20 -3.97 6.85 -2.78
CA LEU A 20 -4.37 5.95 -3.85
C LEU A 20 -5.83 5.48 -3.69
N SER A 21 -6.36 5.42 -2.46
CA SER A 21 -7.79 5.22 -2.20
C SER A 21 -8.65 6.50 -2.15
N ALA A 22 -8.05 7.68 -1.94
CA ALA A 22 -8.76 8.95 -1.71
C ALA A 22 -8.83 9.90 -2.92
N LEU A 23 -8.12 9.62 -4.03
CA LEU A 23 -8.38 10.26 -5.34
C LEU A 23 -9.82 9.99 -5.85
N ALA A 24 -10.58 9.16 -5.14
CA ALA A 24 -11.98 8.82 -5.37
C ALA A 24 -13.03 9.93 -5.09
N LEU A 25 -12.66 11.13 -4.60
CA LEU A 25 -13.66 12.09 -4.09
C LEU A 25 -13.89 13.36 -4.92
N CYS A 26 -13.15 13.62 -6.00
CA CYS A 26 -13.33 14.84 -6.78
C CYS A 26 -13.38 14.55 -8.28
N GLY A 27 -14.57 14.27 -8.82
CA GLY A 27 -14.74 14.05 -10.25
C GLY A 27 -16.19 13.89 -10.70
N SER A 28 -17.10 14.71 -10.21
CA SER A 28 -18.45 14.80 -10.76
C SER A 28 -18.39 15.41 -12.17
N ALA A 29 -18.80 14.67 -13.21
CA ALA A 29 -19.73 15.15 -14.25
C ALA A 29 -19.81 14.22 -15.47
N PHE A 30 -21.06 13.89 -15.79
CA PHE A 30 -21.61 13.45 -17.08
C PHE A 30 -21.50 11.99 -17.52
N ALA A 31 -22.70 11.43 -17.68
CA ALA A 31 -23.05 10.09 -18.13
C ALA A 31 -22.90 9.89 -19.64
N GLN A 32 -22.70 8.64 -20.07
CA GLN A 32 -23.45 8.01 -21.16
C GLN A 32 -23.25 6.48 -21.16
N GLU A 33 -24.37 5.74 -21.13
CA GLU A 33 -24.44 4.28 -21.17
C GLU A 33 -24.00 3.71 -22.52
N THR A 34 -23.20 2.64 -22.52
CA THR A 34 -23.03 1.73 -23.68
C THR A 34 -23.01 0.26 -23.20
N PRO A 35 -23.54 -0.69 -24.01
CA PRO A 35 -23.98 -2.02 -23.55
C PRO A 35 -22.82 -3.03 -23.39
N PRO A 36 -23.03 -4.14 -22.65
CA PRO A 36 -21.96 -5.00 -22.16
C PRO A 36 -21.32 -5.84 -23.29
N GLN A 37 -20.01 -5.68 -23.48
CA GLN A 37 -19.18 -6.66 -24.20
C GLN A 37 -18.55 -7.61 -23.19
N GLU A 38 -18.85 -8.90 -23.35
CA GLU A 38 -18.22 -9.99 -22.61
C GLU A 38 -16.72 -10.06 -22.98
N PRO A 39 -15.77 -9.86 -22.04
CA PRO A 39 -14.35 -9.92 -22.37
C PRO A 39 -13.90 -11.37 -22.52
N PRO A 40 -13.04 -11.68 -23.51
CA PRO A 40 -12.48 -13.00 -23.69
C PRO A 40 -11.54 -13.34 -22.52
N ALA A 41 -11.44 -14.63 -22.19
CA ALA A 41 -10.57 -15.18 -21.16
C ALA A 41 -9.09 -14.79 -21.38
N ALA A 42 -8.70 -13.63 -20.85
CA ALA A 42 -7.32 -13.19 -20.78
C ALA A 42 -6.60 -14.04 -19.72
N ALA A 43 -5.36 -14.44 -20.01
CA ALA A 43 -4.44 -14.92 -18.99
C ALA A 43 -4.56 -13.98 -17.77
N GLN A 44 -4.91 -14.54 -16.62
CA GLN A 44 -5.27 -13.77 -15.42
C GLN A 44 -4.06 -12.92 -15.01
N VAL A 45 -3.99 -11.69 -15.50
CA VAL A 45 -3.12 -10.66 -14.96
C VAL A 45 -3.59 -10.50 -13.52
N ALA A 46 -2.68 -10.71 -12.56
CA ALA A 46 -2.99 -10.58 -11.15
C ALA A 46 -3.67 -9.22 -10.91
N ASP A 47 -4.73 -9.23 -10.10
CA ASP A 47 -5.46 -8.01 -9.83
C ASP A 47 -4.51 -7.01 -9.14
N PRO A 48 -4.40 -5.76 -9.63
CA PRO A 48 -3.44 -4.80 -9.06
C PRO A 48 -3.74 -4.48 -7.59
N SER A 49 -4.98 -4.67 -7.12
CA SER A 49 -5.31 -4.60 -5.68
C SER A 49 -4.62 -5.70 -4.86
N ASP A 50 -4.55 -6.92 -5.39
CA ASP A 50 -3.90 -8.05 -4.74
C ASP A 50 -2.37 -7.88 -4.73
N GLU A 51 -1.80 -7.29 -5.79
CA GLU A 51 -0.37 -6.94 -5.84
C GLU A 51 0.00 -5.91 -4.75
N VAL A 52 -0.78 -4.83 -4.60
CA VAL A 52 -0.56 -3.81 -3.57
C VAL A 52 -0.66 -4.41 -2.16
N VAL A 53 -1.69 -5.22 -1.90
CA VAL A 53 -1.87 -5.90 -0.60
C VAL A 53 -0.73 -6.88 -0.33
N GLY A 54 -0.26 -7.58 -1.36
CA GLY A 54 0.91 -8.45 -1.29
C GLY A 54 2.17 -7.70 -0.87
N HIS A 55 2.40 -6.50 -1.43
CA HIS A 55 3.55 -5.69 -1.06
C HIS A 55 3.51 -5.23 0.41
N ILE A 56 2.34 -4.80 0.91
CA ILE A 56 2.17 -4.44 2.32
C ILE A 56 2.44 -5.65 3.21
N THR A 57 1.86 -6.80 2.87
CA THR A 57 2.01 -8.05 3.64
C THR A 57 3.48 -8.51 3.70
N ALA A 58 4.22 -8.40 2.59
CA ALA A 58 5.63 -8.75 2.54
C ALA A 58 6.49 -7.81 3.42
N MET A 59 6.23 -6.50 3.40
CA MET A 59 6.91 -5.56 4.28
C MET A 59 6.62 -5.86 5.76
N THR A 60 5.36 -6.18 6.10
CA THR A 60 4.99 -6.62 7.45
C THR A 60 5.77 -7.86 7.88
N ALA A 61 5.87 -8.86 7.01
CA ALA A 61 6.61 -10.10 7.28
C ALA A 61 8.10 -9.82 7.51
N ILE A 62 8.74 -8.97 6.70
CA ILE A 62 10.15 -8.59 6.89
C ILE A 62 10.39 -8.06 8.30
N VAL A 63 9.54 -7.15 8.77
CA VAL A 63 9.68 -6.54 10.11
C VAL A 63 9.38 -7.56 11.19
N LYS A 64 8.28 -8.31 11.06
CA LYS A 64 7.82 -9.26 12.07
C LYS A 64 8.79 -10.43 12.26
N ASP A 65 9.27 -11.02 11.16
CA ASP A 65 10.13 -12.21 11.20
C ASP A 65 11.56 -11.88 11.66
N ASN A 66 11.95 -10.61 11.59
CA ASN A 66 13.28 -10.14 11.96
C ASN A 66 13.24 -9.12 13.09
N ILE A 67 12.15 -9.04 13.86
CA ILE A 67 11.90 -7.94 14.80
C ILE A 67 13.02 -7.78 15.82
N ASP A 68 13.65 -8.87 16.27
CA ASP A 68 14.75 -8.86 17.25
C ASP A 68 16.11 -8.43 16.66
N LYS A 69 16.17 -8.14 15.35
CA LYS A 69 17.37 -7.79 14.59
C LYS A 69 17.15 -6.48 13.82
N PRO A 70 17.16 -5.32 14.51
CA PRO A 70 16.77 -4.04 13.91
C PRO A 70 17.62 -3.60 12.71
N GLU A 71 18.92 -3.91 12.71
CA GLU A 71 19.80 -3.63 11.57
C GLU A 71 19.41 -4.46 10.33
N LEU A 72 19.10 -5.74 10.53
CA LEU A 72 18.66 -6.63 9.45
C LEU A 72 17.29 -6.20 8.89
N VAL A 73 16.36 -5.75 9.74
CA VAL A 73 15.07 -5.20 9.31
C VAL A 73 15.28 -4.01 8.37
N LYS A 74 16.16 -3.07 8.73
CA LYS A 74 16.47 -1.90 7.88
C LYS A 74 17.04 -2.33 6.53
N GLU A 75 18.00 -3.25 6.52
CA GLU A 75 18.64 -3.74 5.29
C GLU A 75 17.65 -4.47 4.37
N LEU A 76 16.83 -5.36 4.94
CA LEU A 76 15.84 -6.12 4.18
C LEU A 76 14.73 -5.23 3.64
N LEU A 77 14.18 -4.31 4.44
CA LEU A 77 13.16 -3.37 3.96
C LEU A 77 13.71 -2.45 2.88
N LYS A 78 14.92 -1.91 3.06
CA LYS A 78 15.58 -1.09 2.05
C LYS A 78 15.74 -1.85 0.73
N THR A 79 16.28 -3.06 0.79
CA THR A 79 16.49 -3.90 -0.40
C THR A 79 15.17 -4.22 -1.08
N TYR A 80 14.17 -4.64 -0.32
CA TYR A 80 12.85 -4.95 -0.83
C TYR A 80 12.23 -3.75 -1.55
N LEU A 81 12.29 -2.55 -0.95
CA LEU A 81 11.76 -1.34 -1.57
C LEU A 81 12.53 -0.97 -2.83
N GLN A 82 13.86 -1.05 -2.84
CA GLN A 82 14.66 -0.77 -4.04
C GLN A 82 14.32 -1.72 -5.20
N GLU A 83 14.09 -3.00 -4.92
CA GLU A 83 13.76 -4.01 -5.94
C GLU A 83 12.31 -3.93 -6.43
N ASN A 84 11.39 -3.45 -5.58
CA ASN A 84 9.96 -3.51 -5.84
C ASN A 84 9.29 -2.15 -6.03
N ASN A 85 9.98 -1.02 -5.82
CA ASN A 85 9.39 0.32 -5.99
C ASN A 85 8.77 0.48 -7.38
N LYS A 86 9.51 0.13 -8.43
CA LYS A 86 9.01 0.18 -9.81
C LYS A 86 7.74 -0.66 -10.01
N LYS A 87 7.69 -1.87 -9.44
CA LYS A 87 6.52 -2.75 -9.53
C LYS A 87 5.32 -2.21 -8.74
N MET A 88 5.58 -1.61 -7.59
CA MET A 88 4.56 -0.94 -6.79
C MET A 88 3.97 0.27 -7.51
N THR A 89 4.82 1.08 -8.18
CA THR A 89 4.36 2.16 -9.06
C THR A 89 3.52 1.63 -10.21
N GLU A 90 4.01 0.62 -10.94
CA GLU A 90 3.29 -0.01 -12.06
C GLU A 90 1.97 -0.67 -11.63
N ALA A 91 1.89 -1.21 -10.41
CA ALA A 91 0.65 -1.72 -9.83
C ALA A 91 -0.32 -0.56 -9.51
N GLY A 92 0.18 0.57 -9.02
CA GLY A 92 -0.59 1.81 -8.84
C GLY A 92 -1.16 2.34 -10.16
N ASP A 93 -0.34 2.44 -11.20
CA ASP A 93 -0.75 2.92 -12.52
C ASP A 93 -1.84 2.01 -13.13
N ARG A 94 -1.64 0.68 -13.06
CA ARG A 94 -2.65 -0.31 -13.51
C ARG A 94 -3.93 -0.26 -12.69
N PHE A 95 -3.83 0.06 -11.40
CA PHE A 95 -5.01 0.25 -10.56
C PHE A 95 -5.82 1.48 -10.99
N GLU A 96 -5.14 2.60 -11.29
CA GLU A 96 -5.78 3.81 -11.81
C GLU A 96 -6.40 3.57 -13.20
N GLU A 97 -5.68 2.92 -14.11
CA GLU A 97 -6.20 2.56 -15.43
C GLU A 97 -7.45 1.69 -15.32
N LYS A 98 -7.41 0.68 -14.44
CA LYS A 98 -8.57 -0.18 -14.18
C LYS A 98 -9.74 0.64 -13.62
N LEU A 99 -9.52 1.53 -12.67
CA LEU A 99 -10.58 2.40 -12.14
C LEU A 99 -11.21 3.30 -13.22
N ASN A 100 -10.41 3.85 -14.12
CA ASN A 100 -10.89 4.72 -15.20
C ASN A 100 -11.69 3.95 -16.27
N GLY A 101 -11.48 2.64 -16.40
CA GLY A 101 -12.24 1.77 -17.29
C GLY A 101 -13.57 1.25 -16.73
N LEU A 102 -13.86 1.50 -15.44
CA LEU A 102 -15.07 1.01 -14.77
C LEU A 102 -16.17 2.08 -14.78
N THR A 103 -17.43 1.63 -14.75
CA THR A 103 -18.55 2.52 -14.46
C THR A 103 -18.48 3.04 -13.02
N PRO A 104 -19.18 4.13 -12.65
CA PRO A 104 -19.15 4.66 -11.29
C PRO A 104 -19.51 3.63 -10.20
N ASP A 105 -20.52 2.79 -10.44
CA ASP A 105 -20.98 1.77 -9.48
C ASP A 105 -19.97 0.62 -9.34
N GLU A 106 -19.35 0.19 -10.45
CA GLU A 106 -18.31 -0.83 -10.43
C GLU A 106 -17.02 -0.31 -9.80
N ALA A 107 -16.63 0.94 -10.10
CA ALA A 107 -15.49 1.60 -9.49
C ALA A 107 -15.70 1.73 -7.97
N GLN A 108 -16.90 2.08 -7.52
CA GLN A 108 -17.24 2.13 -6.10
C GLN A 108 -17.12 0.75 -5.44
N THR A 109 -17.70 -0.29 -6.05
CA THR A 109 -17.62 -1.67 -5.55
C THR A 109 -16.18 -2.18 -5.49
N TYR A 110 -15.38 -1.84 -6.51
CA TYR A 110 -13.97 -2.21 -6.59
C TYR A 110 -13.13 -1.49 -5.53
N ARG A 111 -13.39 -0.21 -5.28
CA ARG A 111 -12.77 0.57 -4.18
C ARG A 111 -13.11 -0.02 -2.81
N GLU A 112 -14.38 -0.34 -2.55
CA GLU A 112 -14.79 -0.96 -1.28
C GLU A 112 -14.16 -2.34 -1.05
N THR A 113 -13.96 -3.08 -2.14
CA THR A 113 -13.27 -4.37 -2.09
C THR A 113 -11.78 -4.20 -1.78
N LEU A 114 -11.10 -3.28 -2.46
CA LEU A 114 -9.72 -2.94 -2.14
C LEU A 114 -9.59 -2.45 -0.69
N GLN A 115 -10.46 -1.54 -0.25
CA GLN A 115 -10.41 -0.98 1.09
C GLN A 115 -10.49 -2.07 2.15
N ARG A 116 -11.43 -3.02 2.01
CA ARG A 116 -11.53 -4.18 2.93
C ARG A 116 -10.29 -5.07 2.90
N LYS A 117 -9.68 -5.28 1.73
CA LYS A 117 -8.43 -6.07 1.62
C LYS A 117 -7.24 -5.33 2.25
N MET A 118 -7.13 -4.02 2.03
CA MET A 118 -6.04 -3.21 2.56
C MET A 118 -6.15 -2.95 4.05
N GLU A 119 -7.36 -2.79 4.59
CA GLU A 119 -7.58 -2.45 6.00
C GLU A 119 -6.82 -3.40 6.92
N LYS A 120 -7.03 -4.71 6.75
CA LYS A 120 -6.31 -5.72 7.53
C LYS A 120 -4.79 -5.67 7.33
N ALA A 121 -4.34 -5.56 6.08
CA ALA A 121 -2.91 -5.55 5.78
C ALA A 121 -2.21 -4.30 6.37
N LEU A 122 -2.89 -3.15 6.31
CA LEU A 122 -2.42 -1.88 6.87
C LEU A 122 -2.44 -1.91 8.40
N GLU A 123 -3.49 -2.45 9.02
CA GLU A 123 -3.55 -2.64 10.48
C GLU A 123 -2.39 -3.51 10.98
N ASP A 124 -2.18 -4.67 10.35
CA ASP A 124 -1.08 -5.58 10.70
C ASP A 124 0.28 -4.91 10.51
N PHE A 125 0.46 -4.17 9.41
CA PHE A 125 1.68 -3.42 9.14
C PHE A 125 1.93 -2.33 10.19
N LEU A 126 0.92 -1.51 10.50
CA LEU A 126 1.02 -0.43 11.47
C LEU A 126 1.30 -0.98 12.87
N ALA A 127 0.60 -2.03 13.30
CA ALA A 127 0.84 -2.66 14.59
C ALA A 127 2.28 -3.20 14.70
N THR A 128 2.77 -3.85 13.63
CA THR A 128 4.13 -4.39 13.58
C THR A 128 5.18 -3.28 13.62
N MET A 129 4.96 -2.19 12.87
CA MET A 129 5.86 -1.05 12.86
C MET A 129 5.84 -0.27 14.18
N LEU A 130 4.69 -0.19 14.86
CA LEU A 130 4.59 0.39 16.19
C LEU A 130 5.40 -0.43 17.20
N ASP A 131 5.22 -1.75 17.24
CA ASP A 131 6.02 -2.65 18.11
C ASP A 131 7.52 -2.51 17.82
N PHE A 132 7.91 -2.46 16.54
CA PHE A 132 9.30 -2.21 16.16
C PHE A 132 9.81 -0.85 16.67
N SER A 133 9.01 0.21 16.55
CA SER A 133 9.38 1.55 17.00
C SER A 133 9.48 1.68 18.52
N GLU A 134 8.67 0.93 19.26
CA GLU A 134 8.69 0.88 20.71
C GLU A 134 9.96 0.18 21.23
N ARG A 135 10.34 -0.92 20.59
CA ARG A 135 11.53 -1.70 20.96
C ARG A 135 12.83 -1.02 20.51
N TYR A 136 12.85 -0.43 19.32
CA TYR A 136 14.06 0.09 18.68
C TYR A 136 13.88 1.52 18.13
N PRO A 137 13.71 2.53 19.00
CA PRO A 137 13.35 3.89 18.59
C PRO A 137 14.38 4.54 17.65
N GLU A 138 15.68 4.29 17.84
CA GLU A 138 16.71 4.85 16.94
C GLU A 138 16.71 4.17 15.57
N ALA A 139 16.59 2.84 15.52
CA ALA A 139 16.48 2.11 14.26
C ALA A 139 15.21 2.50 13.50
N ALA A 140 14.11 2.76 14.22
CA ALA A 140 12.86 3.20 13.64
C ALA A 140 12.96 4.61 13.03
N LYS A 141 13.71 5.54 13.64
CA LYS A 141 14.01 6.86 13.05
C LYS A 141 14.86 6.73 11.77
N GLU A 142 15.85 5.85 11.78
CA GLU A 142 16.67 5.64 10.58
C GLU A 142 15.87 5.00 9.45
N LEU A 143 15.00 4.05 9.79
CA LEU A 143 14.06 3.45 8.85
C LEU A 143 13.08 4.50 8.30
N ASP A 144 12.60 5.42 9.13
CA ASP A 144 11.77 6.57 8.73
C ASP A 144 12.45 7.40 7.63
N VAL A 145 13.74 7.73 7.82
CA VAL A 145 14.54 8.47 6.84
C VAL A 145 14.76 7.66 5.54
N LEU A 146 14.96 6.35 5.65
CA LEU A 146 15.10 5.46 4.48
C LEU A 146 13.81 5.40 3.66
N LEU A 147 12.66 5.30 4.34
CA LEU A 147 11.36 5.29 3.69
C LEU A 147 11.09 6.61 2.96
N GLN A 148 11.39 7.77 3.58
CA GLN A 148 11.23 9.07 2.91
C GLN A 148 12.01 9.17 1.61
N LYS A 149 13.28 8.75 1.61
CA LYS A 149 14.17 8.84 0.43
C LYS A 149 13.82 7.89 -0.71
N THR A 150 13.05 6.84 -0.43
CA THR A 150 12.71 5.82 -1.43
C THR A 150 11.39 6.16 -2.16
N VAL A 151 10.61 7.09 -1.62
CA VAL A 151 9.29 7.51 -2.12
C VAL A 151 9.34 8.93 -2.73
N GLU A 152 10.49 9.60 -2.72
CA GLU A 152 10.80 10.82 -3.50
C GLU A 152 11.30 10.47 -4.90
#